data_AF-A0A3N5WFW1-F1
#
_entry.id   AF-A0A3N5WFW1-F1
#
_cell.length_a   1.000
_cell.length_b   1.000
_cell.length_c   1.000
_cell.angle_alpha   90.00
_cell.angle_beta   90.00
_cell.angle_gamma   90.00
#
_symmetry.space_group_name_H-M   'P 1'
#
loop_
_entity.id
_entity.type
_entity.pdbx_description
1 polymer ?
#
loop_
_entity_poly.entity_id
_entity_poly.type
_entity_poly.pdbx_seq_one_letter_code
_entity_poly.pdbx_strand_id
1 'polypeptide(L)'
;MKSKKNLTRFTYESAAFEGWRLCITKAGTTFTRYFPDKKFGGGKKSLAAAEKTLADLKALIDGSKRVEGKLTPATIKKAEKLLTEAV
;
A
#
# COMPACT_ATOMS: atom_id res chain seq x y z
N MET A 1 -17.80 -7.30 6.24
CA MET A 1 -16.96 -6.29 5.54
C MET A 1 -16.18 -6.98 4.43
N LYS A 2 -16.41 -6.66 3.16
CA LYS A 2 -15.67 -7.26 2.03
C LYS A 2 -14.28 -6.65 1.98
N SER A 3 -13.25 -7.44 2.29
CA SER A 3 -11.86 -7.13 2.02
C SER A 3 -11.68 -6.76 0.54
N LYS A 4 -11.07 -5.62 0.25
CA LYS A 4 -10.70 -5.22 -1.12
C LYS A 4 -9.37 -5.91 -1.46
N LYS A 5 -9.22 -6.35 -2.72
CA LYS A 5 -7.98 -6.98 -3.18
C LYS A 5 -6.79 -6.05 -2.88
N ASN A 6 -5.80 -6.55 -2.14
CA ASN A 6 -4.59 -5.85 -1.66
C ASN A 6 -4.80 -4.81 -0.53
N LEU A 7 -6.03 -4.66 0.00
CA LEU A 7 -6.35 -3.77 1.13
C LEU A 7 -7.06 -4.56 2.24
N THR A 8 -6.39 -4.69 3.38
CA THR A 8 -6.94 -5.34 4.57
C THR A 8 -7.27 -4.29 5.61
N ARG A 9 -8.53 -4.24 6.06
CA ARG A 9 -8.92 -3.41 7.21
C ARG A 9 -8.41 -4.08 8.48
N PHE A 10 -7.71 -3.32 9.32
CA PHE A 10 -7.32 -3.71 10.66
C PHE A 10 -8.13 -2.92 11.67
N THR A 11 -8.95 -3.65 12.42
CA THR A 11 -9.70 -3.17 13.58
C THR A 11 -9.46 -4.20 14.67
N TYR A 12 -8.52 -3.91 15.58
CA TYR A 12 -8.31 -4.76 16.75
C TYR A 12 -9.08 -4.13 17.91
N GLU A 13 -10.07 -4.83 18.45
CA GLU A 13 -10.90 -4.32 19.57
C GLU A 13 -10.06 -3.96 20.81
N SER A 14 -8.86 -4.52 20.97
CA SER A 14 -7.97 -4.28 22.11
C SER A 14 -6.65 -3.57 21.79
N ALA A 15 -6.35 -3.29 20.52
CA ALA A 15 -5.05 -2.70 20.13
C ALA A 15 -5.21 -1.29 19.58
N ALA A 16 -4.28 -0.41 19.96
CA ALA A 16 -4.21 1.02 19.67
C ALA A 16 -4.04 1.41 18.18
N PHE A 17 -4.38 0.50 17.26
CA PHE A 17 -4.25 0.69 15.82
C PHE A 17 -5.53 0.28 15.09
N GLU A 18 -6.25 1.29 14.62
CA GLU A 18 -7.29 1.16 13.61
C GLU A 18 -6.76 1.74 12.30
N GLY A 19 -6.89 0.99 11.20
CA GLY A 19 -6.31 1.43 9.94
C GLY A 19 -6.50 0.46 8.78
N TRP A 20 -5.89 0.79 7.66
CA TRP A 20 -5.83 -0.06 6.48
C TRP A 20 -4.41 -0.51 6.22
N ARG A 21 -4.22 -1.79 5.89
CA ARG A 21 -2.96 -2.32 5.38
C ARG A 21 -3.07 -2.49 3.88
N LEU A 22 -2.18 -1.82 3.16
CA LEU A 22 -1.89 -2.09 1.77
C LEU A 22 -0.80 -3.17 1.71
N CYS A 23 -1.09 -4.27 1.03
CA CYS A 23 -0.10 -5.31 0.74
C CYS A 23 -0.26 -5.77 -0.71
N ILE A 24 0.80 -5.62 -1.50
CA ILE A 24 0.85 -6.10 -2.89
C ILE A 24 2.18 -6.79 -3.14
N THR A 25 2.11 -7.99 -3.73
CA THR A 25 3.30 -8.73 -4.19
C THR A 25 3.28 -8.75 -5.71
N LYS A 26 4.41 -8.38 -6.33
CA LYS A 26 4.59 -8.39 -7.78
C LYS A 26 6.03 -8.72 -8.12
N ALA A 27 6.24 -9.62 -9.09
CA ALA A 27 7.58 -9.96 -9.59
C ALA A 27 8.58 -10.35 -8.47
N GLY A 28 8.09 -11.10 -7.48
CA GLY A 28 8.89 -11.54 -6.33
C GLY A 28 9.17 -10.47 -5.27
N THR A 29 8.67 -9.24 -5.43
CA THR A 29 8.83 -8.15 -4.45
C THR A 29 7.49 -7.88 -3.75
N THR A 30 7.51 -7.74 -2.43
CA THR A 30 6.33 -7.42 -1.61
C THR A 30 6.42 -6.01 -1.06
N PHE A 31 5.37 -5.24 -1.29
CA PHE A 31 5.22 -3.88 -0.80
C PHE A 31 4.12 -3.86 0.27
N THR A 32 4.47 -3.42 1.47
CA THR A 32 3.53 -3.31 2.60
C THR A 32 3.55 -1.91 3.19
N ARG A 33 2.36 -1.32 3.39
CA ARG A 33 2.21 -0.05 4.08
C ARG A 33 0.94 0.01 4.91
N TYR A 34 1.00 0.70 6.03
CA TYR A 34 -0.10 0.86 6.98
C TYR A 34 -0.61 2.30 6.98
N PHE A 35 -1.92 2.45 6.91
CA PHE A 35 -2.65 3.71 6.89
C PHE A 35 -3.49 3.83 8.17
N PRO A 36 -2.90 4.34 9.27
CA PRO A 36 -3.60 4.51 10.54
C PRO A 36 -4.69 5.57 10.44
N ASP A 37 -5.90 5.25 10.87
CA ASP A 37 -7.03 6.17 10.89
C ASP A 37 -6.74 7.46 11.66
N LYS A 38 -5.98 7.35 12.75
CA LYS A 38 -5.55 8.50 13.56
C LYS A 38 -4.79 9.56 12.76
N LYS A 39 -4.00 9.14 11.77
CA LYS A 39 -3.21 10.06 10.94
C LYS A 39 -4.04 10.71 9.83
N PHE A 40 -5.04 9.98 9.31
CA PHE A 40 -5.88 10.46 8.22
C PHE A 40 -7.20 11.08 8.68
N GLY A 41 -7.55 11.01 9.97
CA GLY A 41 -8.80 11.54 10.51
C GLY A 41 -10.01 10.63 10.25
N GLY A 42 -9.81 9.31 10.29
CA GLY A 42 -10.87 8.30 10.28
C GLY A 42 -10.80 7.28 9.13
N GLY A 43 -11.55 6.19 9.28
CA GLY A 43 -11.51 5.01 8.39
C GLY A 43 -11.82 5.26 6.92
N LYS A 44 -12.64 6.27 6.62
CA LYS A 44 -12.98 6.66 5.24
C LYS A 44 -11.80 7.37 4.56
N LYS A 45 -11.10 8.25 5.29
CA LYS A 45 -9.96 9.02 4.76
C LYS A 45 -8.73 8.13 4.62
N SER A 46 -8.48 7.26 5.59
CA SER A 46 -7.40 6.25 5.49
C SER A 46 -7.66 5.24 4.38
N LEU A 47 -8.92 4.82 4.15
CA LEU A 47 -9.27 4.00 2.99
C LEU A 47 -8.96 4.73 1.68
N ALA A 48 -9.40 5.98 1.55
CA ALA A 48 -9.17 6.78 0.35
C ALA A 48 -7.67 6.97 0.06
N ALA A 49 -6.86 7.23 1.10
CA ALA A 49 -5.41 7.32 0.97
C ALA A 49 -4.78 5.98 0.56
N ALA A 50 -5.22 4.87 1.16
CA ALA A 50 -4.74 3.55 0.81
C ALA A 50 -5.13 3.14 -0.61
N GLU A 51 -6.34 3.48 -1.06
CA GLU A 51 -6.82 3.23 -2.43
C GLU A 51 -6.06 4.03 -3.47
N LYS A 52 -5.85 5.33 -3.22
CA LYS A 52 -5.04 6.19 -4.08
C LYS A 52 -3.61 5.64 -4.19
N THR A 53 -3.00 5.33 -3.05
CA THR A 53 -1.63 4.77 -3.01
C THR A 53 -1.55 3.44 -3.74
N LEU A 54 -2.56 2.59 -3.62
CA LEU A 54 -2.61 1.31 -4.35
C LEU A 54 -2.71 1.52 -5.86
N ALA A 55 -3.48 2.51 -6.32
CA ALA A 55 -3.59 2.84 -7.73
C ALA A 55 -2.25 3.36 -8.29
N ASP A 56 -1.63 4.31 -7.58
CA ASP A 56 -0.35 4.90 -7.98
C ASP A 56 0.77 3.85 -7.98
N LEU A 57 0.82 3.00 -6.94
CA LEU A 57 1.79 1.91 -6.86
C LEU A 57 1.60 0.90 -7.99
N LYS A 58 0.36 0.53 -8.32
CA LYS A 58 0.06 -0.36 -9.46
C LYS A 58 0.51 0.27 -10.79
N ALA A 59 0.18 1.54 -11.02
CA ALA A 59 0.61 2.23 -12.23
C ALA A 59 2.14 2.27 -12.36
N LEU A 60 2.85 2.52 -11.25
CA LEU A 60 4.30 2.53 -11.21
C LEU A 60 4.91 1.15 -11.52
N ILE A 61 4.44 0.08 -10.85
CA ILE A 61 5.01 -1.26 -11.03
C ILE A 61 4.61 -1.88 -12.39
N ASP A 62 3.41 -1.64 -12.89
CA ASP A 62 2.95 -2.17 -14.17
C ASP A 62 3.56 -1.40 -15.34
N GLY A 63 3.83 -0.09 -15.20
CA GLY A 63 4.56 0.72 -16.18
C GLY A 63 6.08 0.53 -16.14
N SER A 64 6.63 -0.16 -15.14
CA SER A 64 8.07 -0.34 -15.00
C SER A 64 8.63 -1.49 -15.84
N LYS A 65 9.80 -1.27 -16.44
CA LYS A 65 10.54 -2.33 -17.13
C LYS A 65 11.01 -3.37 -16.12
N ARG A 66 10.80 -4.64 -16.45
CA ARG A 66 11.30 -5.79 -15.68
C ARG A 66 12.60 -6.29 -16.30
N VAL A 67 13.54 -6.69 -15.46
CA VAL A 67 14.80 -7.32 -15.85
C VAL A 67 14.80 -8.70 -15.20
N GLU A 68 14.94 -9.76 -16.00
CA GLU A 68 14.85 -11.16 -15.54
C GLU A 68 13.56 -11.48 -14.76
N GLY A 69 12.44 -10.88 -15.17
CA GLY A 69 11.14 -11.06 -14.51
C GLY A 69 11.01 -10.36 -13.14
N LYS A 70 12.07 -9.67 -12.67
CA LYS A 70 12.10 -8.91 -11.41
C LYS A 70 11.96 -7.40 -11.66
N LEU A 71 11.49 -6.69 -10.63
CA LEU A 71 11.55 -5.22 -10.63
C LEU A 71 12.99 -4.76 -10.47
N THR A 72 13.35 -3.67 -11.15
CA THR A 72 14.68 -3.08 -10.96
C THR A 72 14.79 -2.43 -9.57
N PRO A 73 16.00 -2.36 -8.98
CA PRO A 73 16.20 -1.70 -7.70
C PRO A 73 15.73 -0.24 -7.69
N ALA A 74 15.86 0.45 -8.82
CA ALA A 74 15.38 1.82 -8.99
C ALA A 74 13.85 1.94 -8.88
N THR A 75 13.10 1.00 -9.48
CA THR A 75 11.64 0.95 -9.36
C THR A 75 11.22 0.62 -7.93
N ILE A 76 11.88 -0.33 -7.28
CA ILE A 76 11.59 -0.70 -5.89
C ILE A 76 11.79 0.52 -4.98
N LYS A 77 12.92 1.22 -5.11
CA LYS A 77 13.21 2.42 -4.32
C LYS A 77 12.18 3.55 -4.57
N LYS A 78 11.73 3.73 -5.82
CA LYS A 78 10.66 4.69 -6.15
C LYS A 78 9.33 4.28 -5.49
N ALA A 79 8.98 3.00 -5.53
CA ALA A 79 7.77 2.48 -4.91
C ALA A 79 7.80 2.64 -3.38
N GLU A 80 8.92 2.32 -2.73
CA GLU A 80 9.11 2.51 -1.28
C GLU A 80 9.03 3.98 -0.88
N LYS A 81 9.62 4.87 -1.68
CA LYS A 81 9.51 6.31 -1.47
C LYS A 81 8.05 6.78 -1.55
N LEU A 82 7.32 6.35 -2.58
CA LEU A 82 5.89 6.65 -2.74
C LEU A 82 5.07 6.16 -1.54
N LEU A 83 5.33 4.95 -1.05
CA LEU A 83 4.66 4.42 0.15
C LEU A 83 4.98 5.23 1.40
N THR A 84 6.20 5.73 1.52
CA THR A 84 6.64 6.52 2.67
C THR A 84 5.95 7.88 2.70
N GLU A 85 5.88 8.56 1.55
CA GLU A 85 5.22 9.86 1.38
C GLU A 85 3.69 9.79 1.49
N ALA A 86 3.11 8.61 1.24
CA ALA A 86 1.67 8.40 1.30
C ALA A 86 1.07 8.37 2.71
N VAL A 87 1.90 8.33 3.76
CA VAL A 87 1.45 8.26 5.16
C VAL A 87 2.01 9.39 5.96
#